data_AF-A0A6I0FB97-F1
#
_entry.id   AF-A0A6I0FB97-F1
#
_cell.length_a   1.000
_cell.length_b   1.000
_cell.length_c   1.000
_cell.angle_alpha   90.00
_cell.angle_beta   90.00
_cell.angle_gamma   90.00
#
_symmetry.space_group_name_H-M   'P 1'
#
loop_
_entity.id
_entity.type
_entity.pdbx_description
1 polymer ?
#
loop_
_entity_poly.entity_id
_entity_poly.type
_entity_poly.pdbx_seq_one_letter_code
_entity_poly.pdbx_strand_id
1 'polypeptide(L)'
;MKKGTIAFLTILLVVMVFGLVRMNFKEPVEAEGFEEVTEEQTEANQEATEEAEETAAIEEAEENQEAEADQAEEVEIDEAETNGEESVEAVADNNQEVEENHKEEENIVNVEDPEDILVLVNKERQLPSDYVPSDLVIPNVSFSFSEDLPKKYMRKVAAEALEELFDEAEKDAIELFAVSGYRSYSRQKSIFEANVRRKGEKEANKTSAFPGQSEHQTGLAMDVSSRSVALRLTEELGNVKEGIWLKENAHRFGFIIRYPKGKETTTGYTYEPWHLRYVGKEEAEAIYSSDITLEEYLGFEYSRRDIY
;
A
#
# COMPACT_ATOMS: atom_id res chain seq x y z
N MET A 1 46.56 -61.94 48.20
CA MET A 1 47.28 -60.69 47.87
C MET A 1 46.86 -60.25 46.48
N LYS A 2 46.64 -58.94 46.24
CA LYS A 2 46.19 -58.33 44.97
C LYS A 2 44.79 -58.78 44.49
N LYS A 3 44.06 -58.02 43.66
CA LYS A 3 43.49 -56.64 43.76
C LYS A 3 42.59 -56.42 42.51
N GLY A 4 41.52 -55.61 42.61
CA GLY A 4 40.46 -55.47 41.59
C GLY A 4 39.22 -56.28 42.00
N THR A 5 38.03 -55.75 42.33
CA THR A 5 37.38 -54.43 42.09
C THR A 5 37.12 -54.16 40.60
N ILE A 6 35.94 -53.74 40.10
CA ILE A 6 34.63 -53.24 40.65
C ILE A 6 33.50 -54.11 39.97
N ALA A 7 32.22 -54.30 40.34
CA ALA A 7 31.13 -53.58 41.07
C ALA A 7 30.39 -54.56 42.05
N PHE A 8 29.18 -54.42 42.65
CA PHE A 8 27.92 -53.63 42.51
C PHE A 8 27.03 -53.96 41.28
N LEU A 9 25.68 -53.97 41.29
CA LEU A 9 24.64 -53.81 42.35
C LEU A 9 23.43 -54.76 42.06
N THR A 10 22.48 -54.89 42.99
CA THR A 10 21.28 -55.76 42.97
C THR A 10 20.38 -55.65 41.72
N ILE A 11 19.97 -56.80 41.18
CA ILE A 11 18.79 -56.91 40.31
C ILE A 11 17.54 -56.81 41.19
N LEU A 12 16.70 -55.79 40.97
CA LEU A 12 15.33 -55.75 41.48
C LEU A 12 14.36 -55.46 40.32
N LEU A 13 13.25 -56.19 40.29
CA LEU A 13 12.35 -56.26 39.15
C LEU A 13 11.25 -55.20 39.24
N VAL A 14 11.23 -54.25 38.30
CA VAL A 14 10.18 -53.23 38.16
C VAL A 14 9.55 -53.32 36.77
N VAL A 15 8.23 -53.21 36.75
CA VAL A 15 7.36 -53.51 35.61
C VAL A 15 7.51 -52.48 34.47
N MET A 16 7.65 -52.96 33.24
CA MET A 16 7.12 -52.27 32.06
C MET A 16 6.09 -53.19 31.37
N VAL A 17 4.86 -52.70 31.26
CA VAL A 17 3.80 -53.38 30.50
C VAL A 17 3.95 -53.00 29.03
N PHE A 18 4.28 -53.97 28.17
CA PHE A 18 4.16 -53.81 26.72
C PHE A 18 2.67 -53.80 26.33
N GLY A 19 2.04 -52.62 26.37
CA GLY A 19 0.73 -52.40 25.78
C GLY A 19 0.81 -52.46 24.25
N LEU A 20 -0.07 -53.23 23.61
CA LEU A 20 -0.13 -53.28 22.15
C LEU A 20 -0.64 -51.95 21.60
N VAL A 21 0.21 -51.23 20.86
CA VAL A 21 -0.24 -50.29 19.84
C VAL A 21 -0.26 -51.03 18.52
N ARG A 22 -1.46 -51.25 17.96
CA ARG A 22 -1.59 -51.64 16.55
C ARG A 22 -1.07 -50.49 15.70
N MET A 23 -0.06 -50.73 14.88
CA MET A 23 0.22 -49.88 13.73
C MET A 23 -0.92 -50.08 12.71
N ASN A 24 -1.95 -49.25 12.80
CA ASN A 24 -2.91 -49.10 11.72
C ASN A 24 -2.22 -48.35 10.59
N PHE A 25 -1.57 -49.08 9.68
CA PHE A 25 -1.33 -48.57 8.33
C PHE A 25 -2.71 -48.28 7.72
N LYS A 26 -3.03 -46.99 7.56
CA LYS A 26 -4.15 -46.56 6.74
C LYS A 26 -3.73 -46.80 5.28
N GLU A 27 -4.50 -47.60 4.56
CA GLU A 27 -4.27 -47.84 3.13
C GLU A 27 -4.41 -46.51 2.35
N PRO A 28 -3.71 -46.35 1.21
CA PRO A 28 -3.82 -45.15 0.40
C PRO A 28 -5.27 -44.97 -0.07
N VAL A 29 -5.79 -43.75 0.07
CA VAL A 29 -7.09 -43.39 -0.48
C VAL A 29 -6.91 -43.22 -1.99
N GLU A 30 -7.74 -43.91 -2.78
CA GLU A 30 -7.75 -43.75 -4.23
C GLU A 30 -8.26 -42.34 -4.59
N ALA A 31 -7.60 -41.70 -5.55
CA ALA A 31 -7.90 -40.33 -5.95
C ALA A 31 -9.04 -40.31 -6.99
N GLU A 32 -10.28 -40.30 -6.52
CA GLU A 32 -11.45 -39.87 -7.30
C GLU A 32 -11.80 -38.41 -6.95
N GLY A 33 -12.19 -37.62 -7.95
CA GLY A 33 -12.54 -36.21 -7.77
C GLY A 33 -11.45 -35.22 -8.18
N PHE A 34 -11.04 -35.25 -9.45
CA PHE A 34 -10.57 -34.02 -10.11
C PHE A 34 -11.84 -33.29 -10.56
N GLU A 35 -12.18 -32.17 -9.93
CA GLU A 35 -13.25 -31.30 -10.46
C GLU A 35 -12.73 -30.64 -11.74
N GLU A 36 -13.55 -30.69 -12.78
CA GLU A 36 -13.25 -30.11 -14.08
C GLU A 36 -13.43 -28.59 -13.97
N VAL A 37 -12.31 -27.86 -13.91
CA VAL A 37 -12.31 -26.39 -13.91
C VAL A 37 -13.04 -25.93 -15.17
N THR A 38 -14.15 -25.20 -15.00
CA THR A 38 -14.96 -24.72 -16.12
C THR A 38 -14.19 -23.68 -16.92
N GLU A 39 -14.44 -23.62 -18.23
CA GLU A 39 -13.79 -22.65 -19.13
C GLU A 39 -13.92 -21.22 -18.57
N GLU A 40 -15.10 -20.86 -18.05
CA GLU A 40 -15.45 -19.62 -17.35
C GLU A 40 -14.56 -19.30 -16.13
N GLN A 41 -14.05 -20.29 -15.39
CA GLN A 41 -13.11 -20.09 -14.27
C GLN A 41 -11.65 -19.94 -14.72
N THR A 42 -11.27 -20.56 -15.83
CA THR A 42 -9.97 -20.29 -16.47
C THR A 42 -9.95 -18.92 -17.13
N GLU A 43 -11.02 -18.52 -17.83
CA GLU A 43 -11.15 -17.21 -18.47
C GLU A 43 -11.10 -16.09 -17.43
N ALA A 44 -11.88 -16.16 -16.34
CA ALA A 44 -11.83 -15.14 -15.28
C ALA A 44 -10.46 -15.02 -14.58
N ASN A 45 -9.70 -16.13 -14.43
CA ASN A 45 -8.32 -16.08 -13.93
C ASN A 45 -7.34 -15.52 -14.96
N GLN A 46 -7.56 -15.75 -16.25
CA GLN A 46 -6.74 -15.19 -17.32
C GLN A 46 -6.98 -13.68 -17.46
N GLU A 47 -8.24 -13.21 -17.50
CA GLU A 47 -8.56 -11.78 -17.52
C GLU A 47 -7.96 -11.06 -16.30
N ALA A 48 -8.10 -11.61 -15.09
CA ALA A 48 -7.50 -11.04 -13.89
C ALA A 48 -5.96 -11.08 -13.86
N THR A 49 -5.31 -11.98 -14.61
CA THR A 49 -3.85 -12.01 -14.76
C THR A 49 -3.40 -11.02 -15.84
N GLU A 50 -4.13 -10.93 -16.95
CA GLU A 50 -3.84 -9.99 -18.05
C GLU A 50 -4.08 -8.53 -17.61
N GLU A 51 -5.11 -8.22 -16.81
CA GLU A 51 -5.26 -6.89 -16.18
C GLU A 51 -4.10 -6.56 -15.23
N ALA A 52 -3.60 -7.53 -14.46
CA ALA A 52 -2.49 -7.34 -13.52
C ALA A 52 -1.13 -7.17 -14.24
N GLU A 53 -0.89 -7.91 -15.33
CA GLU A 53 0.28 -7.73 -16.19
C GLU A 53 0.20 -6.40 -16.97
N GLU A 54 -0.99 -5.98 -17.43
CA GLU A 54 -1.19 -4.68 -18.07
C GLU A 54 -0.96 -3.52 -17.09
N THR A 55 -1.46 -3.59 -15.84
CA THR A 55 -1.14 -2.54 -14.84
C THR A 55 0.34 -2.50 -14.49
N ALA A 56 1.02 -3.64 -14.39
CA ALA A 56 2.46 -3.68 -14.14
C ALA A 56 3.28 -3.07 -15.29
N ALA A 57 2.94 -3.39 -16.54
CA ALA A 57 3.57 -2.79 -17.72
C ALA A 57 3.25 -1.29 -17.87
N ILE A 58 2.11 -0.84 -17.32
CA ILE A 58 1.73 0.57 -17.23
C ILE A 58 2.59 1.32 -16.20
N GLU A 59 2.90 0.76 -15.03
CA GLU A 59 3.80 1.40 -14.06
C GLU A 59 5.21 1.60 -14.63
N GLU A 60 5.78 0.59 -15.31
CA GLU A 60 7.06 0.74 -16.02
C GLU A 60 6.98 1.80 -17.14
N ALA A 61 5.86 1.91 -17.84
CA ALA A 61 5.66 2.94 -18.87
C ALA A 61 5.51 4.36 -18.28
N GLU A 62 4.94 4.48 -17.08
CA GLU A 62 4.81 5.75 -16.35
C GLU A 62 6.15 6.21 -15.78
N GLU A 63 7.01 5.31 -15.26
CA GLU A 63 8.39 5.64 -14.85
C GLU A 63 9.22 6.19 -16.03
N ASN A 64 9.07 5.60 -17.23
CA ASN A 64 9.77 6.07 -18.43
C ASN A 64 9.25 7.43 -18.95
N GLN A 65 8.01 7.84 -18.63
CA GLN A 65 7.51 9.19 -18.93
C GLN A 65 7.81 10.20 -17.81
N GLU A 66 7.91 9.75 -16.55
CA GLU A 66 8.32 10.59 -15.42
C GLU A 66 9.70 11.20 -15.65
N ALA A 67 10.66 10.39 -16.16
CA ALA A 67 12.01 10.84 -16.50
C ALA A 67 12.09 11.88 -17.66
N GLU A 68 11.12 11.92 -18.58
CA GLU A 68 11.05 12.95 -19.63
C GLU A 68 10.29 14.22 -19.16
N ALA A 69 9.36 14.08 -18.22
CA ALA A 69 8.58 15.20 -17.68
C ALA A 69 9.38 16.07 -16.70
N ASP A 70 10.09 15.47 -15.74
CA ASP A 70 10.87 16.23 -14.76
C ASP A 70 12.01 17.02 -15.45
N GLN A 71 12.60 16.46 -16.52
CA GLN A 71 13.59 17.15 -17.37
C GLN A 71 13.02 18.31 -18.20
N ALA A 72 11.70 18.37 -18.40
CA ALA A 72 11.05 19.52 -19.04
C ALA A 72 10.77 20.64 -18.03
N GLU A 73 10.34 20.28 -16.81
CA GLU A 73 10.01 21.25 -15.76
C GLU A 73 11.27 21.96 -15.20
N GLU A 74 12.44 21.30 -15.13
CA GLU A 74 13.71 21.97 -14.81
C GLU A 74 14.11 23.06 -15.83
N VAL A 75 13.73 22.91 -17.11
CA VAL A 75 14.14 23.84 -18.19
C VAL A 75 13.32 25.13 -18.19
N GLU A 76 12.02 25.09 -17.89
CA GLU A 76 11.20 26.31 -17.80
C GLU A 76 11.56 27.20 -16.60
N ILE A 77 12.16 26.64 -15.55
CA ILE A 77 12.50 27.38 -14.32
C ILE A 77 13.72 28.30 -14.52
N ASP A 78 14.72 27.89 -15.32
CA ASP A 78 15.99 28.64 -15.47
C ASP A 78 15.93 29.76 -16.54
N GLU A 79 14.95 29.73 -17.47
CA GLU A 79 14.77 30.81 -18.47
C GLU A 79 13.86 31.97 -17.98
N ALA A 80 13.25 31.86 -16.79
CA ALA A 80 12.25 32.82 -16.29
C ALA A 80 12.80 34.23 -15.90
N GLU A 81 14.12 34.45 -15.86
CA GLU A 81 14.74 35.76 -15.59
C GLU A 81 15.33 36.46 -16.83
N THR A 82 14.63 36.58 -17.97
CA THR A 82 14.77 37.82 -18.80
C THR A 82 13.65 38.13 -19.82
N ASN A 83 13.14 39.37 -19.75
CA ASN A 83 12.50 40.14 -20.83
C ASN A 83 11.31 39.56 -21.64
N GLY A 84 10.16 40.22 -21.49
CA GLY A 84 9.62 40.99 -22.62
C GLY A 84 8.32 40.52 -23.27
N GLU A 85 7.42 41.47 -23.50
CA GLU A 85 6.13 41.30 -24.17
C GLU A 85 6.28 40.92 -25.66
N GLU A 86 5.60 39.86 -26.12
CA GLU A 86 4.50 40.00 -27.09
C GLU A 86 3.65 38.71 -27.22
N SER A 87 2.49 38.85 -27.89
CA SER A 87 1.35 37.92 -27.87
C SER A 87 1.47 36.65 -28.74
N VAL A 88 0.81 35.58 -28.30
CA VAL A 88 0.02 34.69 -29.18
C VAL A 88 -1.33 34.35 -28.53
N GLU A 89 -2.34 34.11 -29.36
CA GLU A 89 -3.76 34.01 -28.97
C GLU A 89 -4.32 32.61 -29.31
N ALA A 90 -5.29 32.15 -28.50
CA ALA A 90 -6.18 31.01 -28.72
C ALA A 90 -5.59 29.58 -28.84
N VAL A 91 -5.66 28.83 -27.73
CA VAL A 91 -6.65 27.73 -27.64
C VAL A 91 -7.38 27.87 -26.30
N ALA A 92 -8.69 28.08 -26.34
CA ALA A 92 -9.52 28.20 -25.14
C ALA A 92 -10.90 27.57 -25.38
N ASP A 93 -11.00 26.25 -25.16
CA ASP A 93 -12.24 25.55 -24.82
C ASP A 93 -11.91 24.16 -24.21
N ASN A 94 -12.81 23.65 -23.36
CA ASN A 94 -12.85 22.35 -22.62
C ASN A 94 -12.60 22.33 -21.10
N ASN A 95 -11.83 23.24 -20.49
CA ASN A 95 -11.51 23.14 -19.05
C ASN A 95 -12.71 23.40 -18.08
N GLN A 96 -13.93 23.56 -18.58
CA GLN A 96 -15.14 23.67 -17.74
C GLN A 96 -15.91 22.35 -17.57
N GLU A 97 -15.79 21.38 -18.49
CA GLU A 97 -16.59 20.13 -18.42
C GLU A 97 -16.21 19.23 -17.24
N VAL A 98 -14.96 19.34 -16.75
CA VAL A 98 -14.45 18.57 -15.60
C VAL A 98 -15.04 19.05 -14.25
N GLU A 99 -15.35 20.33 -14.10
CA GLU A 99 -15.93 20.87 -12.85
C GLU A 99 -17.47 20.83 -12.83
N GLU A 100 -18.14 20.82 -13.99
CA GLU A 100 -19.61 20.94 -14.04
C GLU A 100 -20.34 19.61 -13.80
N ASN A 101 -19.74 18.45 -14.12
CA ASN A 101 -20.37 17.14 -13.90
C ASN A 101 -20.43 16.70 -12.43
N HIS A 102 -19.59 17.25 -11.54
CA HIS A 102 -19.49 16.87 -10.13
C HIS A 102 -20.66 17.36 -9.23
N LYS A 103 -21.86 17.59 -9.80
CA LYS A 103 -23.03 18.17 -9.11
C LYS A 103 -24.15 17.17 -8.82
N GLU A 104 -23.97 15.87 -9.07
CA GLU A 104 -24.88 14.80 -8.62
C GLU A 104 -24.58 14.34 -7.17
N GLU A 105 -24.86 15.21 -6.20
CA GLU A 105 -24.98 14.90 -4.76
C GLU A 105 -23.79 14.13 -4.11
N GLU A 106 -22.57 14.36 -4.60
CA GLU A 106 -21.31 13.97 -3.94
C GLU A 106 -21.19 14.72 -2.59
N ASN A 107 -21.27 14.01 -1.45
CA ASN A 107 -21.30 14.61 -0.12
C ASN A 107 -19.88 14.90 0.44
N ILE A 108 -19.02 15.49 -0.41
CA ILE A 108 -17.60 15.70 -0.14
C ILE A 108 -17.41 16.85 0.85
N VAL A 109 -16.64 16.59 1.91
CA VAL A 109 -16.36 17.56 2.98
C VAL A 109 -14.86 17.83 3.07
N ASN A 110 -14.46 19.10 3.16
CA ASN A 110 -13.08 19.46 3.48
C ASN A 110 -12.77 19.08 4.93
N VAL A 111 -11.63 18.45 5.20
CA VAL A 111 -11.20 18.11 6.57
C VAL A 111 -10.99 19.39 7.42
N GLU A 112 -11.33 19.33 8.70
CA GLU A 112 -11.25 20.49 9.61
C GLU A 112 -9.81 20.80 10.06
N ASP A 113 -9.01 19.76 10.28
CA ASP A 113 -7.57 19.85 10.59
C ASP A 113 -6.78 18.90 9.68
N PRO A 114 -6.03 19.43 8.68
CA PRO A 114 -5.23 18.61 7.77
C PRO A 114 -3.87 18.18 8.37
N GLU A 115 -3.45 18.76 9.50
CA GLU A 115 -2.20 18.44 10.19
C GLU A 115 -2.38 17.34 11.27
N ASP A 116 -3.62 16.93 11.59
CA ASP A 116 -3.92 15.81 12.49
C ASP A 116 -3.32 14.49 11.94
N ILE A 117 -2.71 13.70 12.83
CA ILE A 117 -2.17 12.37 12.52
C ILE A 117 -3.29 11.39 12.18
N LEU A 118 -4.49 11.58 12.74
CA LEU A 118 -5.69 10.78 12.47
C LEU A 118 -6.58 11.37 11.37
N VAL A 119 -6.11 12.36 10.59
CA VAL A 119 -6.90 12.97 9.52
C VAL A 119 -7.40 11.89 8.54
N LEU A 120 -8.72 11.73 8.46
CA LEU A 120 -9.35 10.80 7.52
C LEU A 120 -9.46 11.51 6.17
N VAL A 121 -8.79 10.96 5.15
CA VAL A 121 -8.83 11.43 3.77
C VAL A 121 -9.30 10.26 2.91
N ASN A 122 -10.44 10.43 2.22
CA ASN A 122 -11.16 9.36 1.51
C ASN A 122 -12.20 9.94 0.52
N LYS A 123 -13.11 9.12 -0.03
CA LYS A 123 -14.05 9.53 -1.10
C LYS A 123 -15.04 10.65 -0.70
N GLU A 124 -15.24 10.91 0.59
CA GLU A 124 -16.10 12.00 1.11
C GLU A 124 -15.34 12.95 2.05
N ARG A 125 -14.00 12.86 2.09
CA ARG A 125 -13.11 13.66 2.95
C ARG A 125 -11.88 14.10 2.17
N GLN A 126 -11.79 15.40 1.85
CA GLN A 126 -10.69 15.95 1.07
C GLN A 126 -9.85 16.98 1.82
N LEU A 127 -8.57 17.04 1.50
CA LEU A 127 -7.64 18.09 1.90
C LEU A 127 -7.85 19.37 1.06
N PRO A 128 -7.51 20.56 1.59
CA PRO A 128 -7.39 21.77 0.78
C PRO A 128 -6.41 21.58 -0.39
N SER A 129 -6.68 22.21 -1.53
CA SER A 129 -5.84 22.07 -2.73
C SER A 129 -4.48 22.79 -2.63
N ASP A 130 -4.34 23.70 -1.67
CA ASP A 130 -3.12 24.41 -1.30
C ASP A 130 -2.41 23.80 -0.07
N TYR A 131 -2.94 22.71 0.52
CA TYR A 131 -2.31 22.08 1.68
C TYR A 131 -1.04 21.31 1.29
N VAL A 132 0.05 21.70 1.94
CA VAL A 132 1.37 21.05 1.92
C VAL A 132 1.84 20.96 3.38
N PRO A 133 2.17 19.78 3.92
CA PRO A 133 2.63 19.66 5.31
C PRO A 133 3.92 20.44 5.56
N SER A 134 3.99 21.12 6.70
CA SER A 134 5.11 22.02 7.02
C SER A 134 6.39 21.31 7.52
N ASP A 135 6.32 20.01 7.80
CA ASP A 135 7.39 19.19 8.40
C ASP A 135 7.90 18.05 7.51
N LEU A 136 7.76 18.18 6.18
CA LEU A 136 8.25 17.17 5.22
C LEU A 136 9.78 16.99 5.28
N VAL A 137 10.23 15.73 5.36
CA VAL A 137 11.64 15.31 5.30
C VAL A 137 11.78 14.02 4.46
N ILE A 138 12.99 13.70 4.01
CA ILE A 138 13.30 12.40 3.42
C ILE A 138 13.71 11.43 4.55
N PRO A 139 13.05 10.26 4.73
CA PRO A 139 13.48 9.22 5.66
C PRO A 139 14.78 8.57 5.21
N ASN A 140 15.64 8.21 6.15
CA ASN A 140 16.90 7.49 5.91
C ASN A 140 16.65 5.98 5.68
N VAL A 141 15.96 5.65 4.58
CA VAL A 141 15.63 4.28 4.16
C VAL A 141 16.07 4.00 2.72
N SER A 142 16.08 2.73 2.33
CA SER A 142 16.26 2.32 0.93
C SER A 142 15.06 2.75 0.08
N PHE A 143 15.31 3.40 -1.05
CA PHE A 143 14.30 3.71 -2.08
C PHE A 143 14.50 2.81 -3.32
N SER A 144 13.44 2.57 -4.09
CA SER A 144 13.54 1.85 -5.37
C SER A 144 14.31 2.62 -6.45
N PHE A 145 14.39 3.95 -6.32
CA PHE A 145 15.00 4.90 -7.26
C PHE A 145 16.04 5.80 -6.55
N SER A 146 16.88 6.51 -7.32
CA SER A 146 18.04 7.24 -6.80
C SER A 146 17.83 8.76 -6.71
N GLU A 147 16.93 9.29 -7.54
CA GLU A 147 16.69 10.67 -7.92
C GLU A 147 16.02 11.47 -6.78
N ASP A 148 16.28 12.78 -6.66
CA ASP A 148 15.77 13.60 -5.55
C ASP A 148 14.35 14.12 -5.83
N LEU A 149 13.38 13.21 -5.85
CA LEU A 149 12.00 13.47 -6.26
C LEU A 149 11.07 13.76 -5.06
N PRO A 150 10.01 14.58 -5.22
CA PRO A 150 9.03 14.85 -4.16
C PRO A 150 8.43 13.60 -3.51
N LYS A 151 8.32 12.49 -4.27
CA LYS A 151 7.84 11.19 -3.78
C LYS A 151 8.78 10.50 -2.76
N LYS A 152 9.95 11.08 -2.45
CA LYS A 152 10.80 10.66 -1.31
C LYS A 152 10.34 11.21 0.05
N TYR A 153 9.61 12.32 0.06
CA TYR A 153 9.35 13.06 1.30
C TYR A 153 8.16 12.47 2.07
N MET A 154 8.14 12.62 3.39
CA MET A 154 6.99 12.38 4.25
C MET A 154 7.08 13.24 5.51
N ARG A 155 5.98 13.41 6.26
CA ARG A 155 5.98 14.19 7.51
C ARG A 155 6.94 13.58 8.50
N LYS A 156 7.65 14.42 9.25
CA LYS A 156 8.81 14.02 10.05
C LYS A 156 8.50 12.87 11.02
N VAL A 157 7.37 12.92 11.71
CA VAL A 157 6.99 11.87 12.68
C VAL A 157 6.76 10.50 12.02
N ALA A 158 6.28 10.48 10.78
CA ALA A 158 6.12 9.27 9.99
C ALA A 158 7.46 8.82 9.38
N ALA A 159 8.35 9.75 9.03
CA ALA A 159 9.72 9.44 8.58
C ALA A 159 10.55 8.73 9.66
N GLU A 160 10.61 9.31 10.87
CA GLU A 160 11.32 8.70 12.02
C GLU A 160 10.74 7.32 12.38
N ALA A 161 9.42 7.11 12.19
CA ALA A 161 8.78 5.81 12.38
C ALA A 161 9.05 4.79 11.25
N LEU A 162 9.20 5.25 10.00
CA LEU A 162 9.52 4.39 8.86
C LEU A 162 10.97 3.89 8.95
N GLU A 163 11.88 4.73 9.42
CA GLU A 163 13.25 4.35 9.75
C GLU A 163 13.27 3.21 10.79
N GLU A 164 12.55 3.34 11.92
CA GLU A 164 12.44 2.25 12.91
C GLU A 164 11.87 0.94 12.33
N LEU A 165 10.89 1.04 11.42
CA LEU A 165 10.26 -0.10 10.77
C LEU A 165 11.24 -0.83 9.84
N PHE A 166 11.98 -0.10 9.00
CA PHE A 166 12.98 -0.67 8.08
C PHE A 166 14.17 -1.24 8.86
N ASP A 167 14.61 -0.58 9.94
CA ASP A 167 15.63 -1.09 10.85
C ASP A 167 15.23 -2.45 11.45
N GLU A 168 13.96 -2.67 11.79
CA GLU A 168 13.49 -3.97 12.30
C GLU A 168 13.34 -5.02 11.19
N ALA A 169 12.86 -4.61 10.01
CA ALA A 169 12.78 -5.47 8.83
C ALA A 169 14.16 -6.08 8.49
N GLU A 170 15.23 -5.28 8.48
CA GLU A 170 16.58 -5.79 8.19
C GLU A 170 17.03 -6.84 9.23
N LYS A 171 16.71 -6.65 10.53
CA LYS A 171 17.04 -7.61 11.61
C LYS A 171 16.35 -8.96 11.40
N ASP A 172 15.12 -8.97 10.89
CA ASP A 172 14.36 -10.17 10.52
C ASP A 172 14.68 -10.69 9.09
N ALA A 173 15.69 -10.12 8.42
CA ALA A 173 16.10 -10.43 7.05
C ALA A 173 15.00 -10.21 5.99
N ILE A 174 14.23 -9.14 6.16
CA ILE A 174 13.21 -8.60 5.25
C ILE A 174 13.81 -7.37 4.56
N GLU A 175 13.82 -7.33 3.22
CA GLU A 175 14.41 -6.23 2.44
C GLU A 175 13.29 -5.38 1.82
N LEU A 176 13.08 -4.19 2.38
CA LEU A 176 12.05 -3.23 1.96
C LEU A 176 12.66 -2.06 1.19
N PHE A 177 11.86 -1.48 0.30
CA PHE A 177 12.17 -0.27 -0.45
C PHE A 177 10.97 0.68 -0.42
N ALA A 178 11.18 1.95 -0.08
CA ALA A 178 10.20 3.01 -0.24
C ALA A 178 10.07 3.40 -1.73
N VAL A 179 8.84 3.68 -2.17
CA VAL A 179 8.49 3.91 -3.59
C VAL A 179 7.80 5.25 -3.80
N SER A 180 6.82 5.61 -2.95
CA SER A 180 6.06 6.85 -3.11
C SER A 180 5.44 7.33 -1.78
N GLY A 181 6.00 8.40 -1.24
CA GLY A 181 5.55 9.09 -0.03
C GLY A 181 4.61 10.26 -0.36
N TYR A 182 5.07 11.48 -0.12
CA TYR A 182 4.32 12.71 -0.34
C TYR A 182 4.03 12.97 -1.83
N ARG A 183 2.83 13.47 -2.11
CA ARG A 183 2.35 13.80 -3.45
C ARG A 183 1.46 15.04 -3.36
N SER A 184 1.80 16.09 -4.11
CA SER A 184 1.01 17.32 -4.13
C SER A 184 -0.38 17.13 -4.75
N TYR A 185 -1.32 18.02 -4.42
CA TYR A 185 -2.63 18.09 -5.08
C TYR A 185 -2.49 18.19 -6.61
N SER A 186 -1.53 18.98 -7.11
CA SER A 186 -1.28 19.13 -8.55
C SER A 186 -0.79 17.84 -9.21
N ARG A 187 0.15 17.10 -8.59
CA ARG A 187 0.61 15.80 -9.11
C ARG A 187 -0.52 14.76 -9.09
N GLN A 188 -1.33 14.72 -8.02
CA GLN A 188 -2.48 13.83 -7.97
C GLN A 188 -3.54 14.19 -9.03
N LYS A 189 -3.73 15.48 -9.37
CA LYS A 189 -4.59 15.90 -10.48
C LYS A 189 -4.09 15.38 -11.83
N SER A 190 -2.81 15.54 -12.15
CA SER A 190 -2.24 15.00 -13.39
C SER A 190 -2.38 13.49 -13.51
N ILE A 191 -2.18 12.75 -12.41
CA ILE A 191 -2.35 11.27 -12.34
C ILE A 191 -3.82 10.87 -12.48
N PHE A 192 -4.74 11.54 -11.79
CA PHE A 192 -6.17 11.23 -11.89
C PHE A 192 -6.69 11.48 -13.32
N GLU A 193 -6.38 12.64 -13.90
CA GLU A 193 -6.78 12.94 -15.29
C GLU A 193 -6.17 11.96 -16.32
N ALA A 194 -4.92 11.50 -16.11
CA ALA A 194 -4.32 10.48 -16.96
C ALA A 194 -5.08 9.15 -16.88
N ASN A 195 -5.46 8.74 -15.67
CA ASN A 195 -6.29 7.54 -15.46
C ASN A 195 -7.70 7.70 -16.04
N VAL A 196 -8.36 8.86 -15.90
CA VAL A 196 -9.65 9.16 -16.53
C VAL A 196 -9.57 9.03 -18.06
N ARG A 197 -8.51 9.59 -18.69
CA ARG A 197 -8.28 9.48 -20.15
C ARG A 197 -8.06 8.03 -20.63
N ARG A 198 -7.55 7.15 -19.76
CA ARG A 198 -7.20 5.75 -20.08
C ARG A 198 -8.33 4.76 -19.79
N LYS A 199 -8.94 4.83 -18.59
CA LYS A 199 -9.90 3.84 -18.06
C LYS A 199 -11.33 4.37 -17.89
N GLY A 200 -11.55 5.69 -18.08
CA GLY A 200 -12.81 6.35 -17.75
C GLY A 200 -12.92 6.66 -16.24
N GLU A 201 -13.74 7.67 -15.90
CA GLU A 201 -13.75 8.28 -14.56
C GLU A 201 -14.13 7.32 -13.43
N LYS A 202 -15.15 6.48 -13.60
CA LYS A 202 -15.56 5.52 -12.57
C LYS A 202 -14.43 4.55 -12.21
N GLU A 203 -13.75 4.00 -13.22
CA GLU A 203 -12.74 2.97 -13.00
C GLU A 203 -11.39 3.56 -12.55
N ALA A 204 -11.07 4.76 -13.04
CA ALA A 204 -10.00 5.59 -12.48
C ALA A 204 -10.20 5.83 -10.98
N ASN A 205 -11.43 6.15 -10.53
CA ASN A 205 -11.68 6.44 -9.12
C ASN A 205 -11.60 5.20 -8.19
N LYS A 206 -11.62 3.95 -8.69
CA LYS A 206 -11.39 2.78 -7.82
C LYS A 206 -9.93 2.62 -7.37
N THR A 207 -9.00 3.00 -8.25
CA THR A 207 -7.55 2.72 -8.14
C THR A 207 -6.69 3.98 -8.08
N SER A 208 -7.27 5.16 -8.33
CA SER A 208 -6.64 6.46 -8.17
C SER A 208 -7.56 7.38 -7.40
N ALA A 209 -7.06 7.96 -6.31
CA ALA A 209 -7.77 8.98 -5.56
C ALA A 209 -8.07 10.22 -6.41
N PHE A 210 -9.22 10.86 -6.17
CA PHE A 210 -9.47 12.22 -6.67
C PHE A 210 -8.48 13.20 -6.00
N PRO A 211 -8.11 14.33 -6.64
CA PRO A 211 -7.27 15.35 -5.99
C PRO A 211 -7.83 15.81 -4.65
N GLY A 212 -6.98 15.94 -3.63
CA GLY A 212 -7.39 16.20 -2.25
C GLY A 212 -7.89 14.98 -1.48
N GLN A 213 -8.36 13.92 -2.15
CA GLN A 213 -8.80 12.65 -1.53
C GLN A 213 -7.68 11.59 -1.43
N SER A 214 -6.44 11.98 -1.69
CA SER A 214 -5.26 11.10 -1.65
C SER A 214 -4.50 11.27 -0.33
N GLU A 215 -4.27 10.17 0.39
CA GLU A 215 -3.49 10.22 1.63
C GLU A 215 -2.04 10.65 1.42
N HIS A 216 -1.45 10.50 0.23
CA HIS A 216 -0.10 10.97 -0.05
C HIS A 216 0.05 12.48 0.14
N GLN A 217 -1.02 13.27 -0.05
CA GLN A 217 -0.97 14.71 0.22
C GLN A 217 -0.91 15.02 1.74
N THR A 218 -1.31 14.09 2.62
CA THR A 218 -1.06 14.23 4.07
C THR A 218 0.43 14.12 4.43
N GLY A 219 1.25 13.51 3.58
CA GLY A 219 2.62 13.10 3.92
C GLY A 219 2.69 12.06 5.05
N LEU A 220 1.58 11.43 5.44
CA LEU A 220 1.53 10.32 6.40
C LEU A 220 1.46 8.94 5.72
N ALA A 221 1.33 8.91 4.39
CA ALA A 221 1.36 7.68 3.60
C ALA A 221 2.76 7.41 3.01
N MET A 222 3.10 6.14 2.85
CA MET A 222 4.26 5.67 2.09
C MET A 222 3.95 4.34 1.41
N ASP A 223 4.10 4.30 0.09
CA ASP A 223 4.13 3.07 -0.69
C ASP A 223 5.47 2.37 -0.50
N VAL A 224 5.45 1.09 -0.14
CA VAL A 224 6.65 0.25 0.01
C VAL A 224 6.56 -1.02 -0.84
N SER A 225 7.69 -1.49 -1.33
CA SER A 225 7.79 -2.74 -2.10
C SER A 225 9.07 -3.50 -1.76
N SER A 226 9.31 -4.62 -2.46
CA SER A 226 10.46 -5.49 -2.28
C SER A 226 10.95 -6.09 -3.60
N ARG A 227 12.20 -6.55 -3.63
CA ARG A 227 12.74 -7.25 -4.81
C ARG A 227 11.99 -8.55 -5.12
N SER A 228 11.30 -9.14 -4.15
CA SER A 228 10.48 -10.35 -4.32
C SER A 228 9.29 -10.15 -5.27
N VAL A 229 8.86 -8.90 -5.54
CA VAL A 229 7.84 -8.54 -6.54
C VAL A 229 8.36 -7.60 -7.63
N ALA A 230 9.69 -7.51 -7.78
CA ALA A 230 10.39 -6.59 -8.70
C ALA A 230 10.13 -5.09 -8.44
N LEU A 231 9.97 -4.69 -7.17
CA LEU A 231 9.77 -3.30 -6.71
C LEU A 231 8.47 -2.60 -7.14
N ARG A 232 7.60 -3.26 -7.93
CA ARG A 232 6.26 -2.79 -8.33
C ARG A 232 5.29 -2.63 -7.15
N LEU A 233 4.21 -1.86 -7.34
CA LEU A 233 3.10 -1.76 -6.39
C LEU A 233 1.98 -2.72 -6.80
N THR A 234 1.87 -3.86 -6.11
CA THR A 234 0.99 -4.96 -6.56
C THR A 234 0.50 -5.83 -5.40
N GLU A 235 -0.69 -6.43 -5.57
CA GLU A 235 -1.28 -7.39 -4.62
C GLU A 235 -0.32 -8.55 -4.28
N GLU A 236 0.58 -8.92 -5.21
CA GLU A 236 1.59 -9.96 -5.01
C GLU A 236 2.49 -9.68 -3.79
N LEU A 237 2.69 -8.41 -3.41
CA LEU A 237 3.50 -8.06 -2.24
C LEU A 237 2.92 -8.69 -0.97
N GLY A 238 1.59 -8.74 -0.85
CA GLY A 238 0.89 -9.36 0.28
C GLY A 238 1.01 -10.88 0.34
N ASN A 239 1.55 -11.52 -0.69
CA ASN A 239 1.76 -12.97 -0.78
C ASN A 239 3.23 -13.40 -0.57
N VAL A 240 4.18 -12.45 -0.62
CA VAL A 240 5.61 -12.70 -0.33
C VAL A 240 5.95 -12.40 1.14
N LYS A 241 7.12 -12.86 1.61
CA LYS A 241 7.52 -12.73 3.01
C LYS A 241 7.53 -11.27 3.49
N GLU A 242 7.80 -10.32 2.59
CA GLU A 242 7.92 -8.90 2.90
C GLU A 242 6.57 -8.25 3.23
N GLY A 243 5.53 -8.44 2.40
CA GLY A 243 4.19 -7.93 2.70
C GLY A 243 3.50 -8.69 3.84
N ILE A 244 3.79 -9.99 4.00
CA ILE A 244 3.35 -10.76 5.18
C ILE A 244 3.95 -10.17 6.46
N TRP A 245 5.28 -9.94 6.49
CA TRP A 245 5.92 -9.31 7.65
C TRP A 245 5.39 -7.90 7.91
N LEU A 246 5.18 -7.09 6.88
CA LEU A 246 4.58 -5.76 6.99
C LEU A 246 3.19 -5.83 7.64
N LYS A 247 2.31 -6.70 7.13
CA LYS A 247 0.97 -6.90 7.72
C LYS A 247 1.04 -7.31 9.18
N GLU A 248 1.99 -8.17 9.55
CA GLU A 248 2.18 -8.66 10.92
C GLU A 248 2.93 -7.70 11.86
N ASN A 249 3.60 -6.63 11.36
CA ASN A 249 4.51 -5.81 12.18
C ASN A 249 4.37 -4.29 12.05
N ALA A 250 3.78 -3.74 10.99
CA ALA A 250 3.74 -2.30 10.74
C ALA A 250 3.09 -1.50 11.90
N HIS A 251 2.10 -2.09 12.58
CA HIS A 251 1.40 -1.49 13.72
C HIS A 251 2.34 -1.14 14.88
N ARG A 252 3.40 -1.96 15.11
CA ARG A 252 4.42 -1.76 16.15
C ARG A 252 5.15 -0.41 16.01
N PHE A 253 5.15 0.15 14.81
CA PHE A 253 5.81 1.39 14.43
C PHE A 253 4.82 2.56 14.24
N GLY A 254 3.51 2.29 14.26
CA GLY A 254 2.46 3.29 14.08
C GLY A 254 1.88 3.35 12.67
N PHE A 255 2.15 2.35 11.84
CA PHE A 255 1.61 2.22 10.48
C PHE A 255 0.52 1.15 10.40
N ILE A 256 -0.50 1.39 9.58
CA ILE A 256 -1.50 0.38 9.19
C ILE A 256 -1.38 0.07 7.69
N ILE A 257 -1.72 -1.16 7.29
CA ILE A 257 -2.04 -1.47 5.89
C ILE A 257 -3.38 -0.77 5.60
N ARG A 258 -3.37 0.29 4.79
CA ARG A 258 -4.49 1.24 4.77
C ARG A 258 -5.76 0.69 4.11
N TYR A 259 -5.58 -0.12 3.07
CA TYR A 259 -6.67 -0.69 2.27
C TYR A 259 -6.55 -2.23 2.29
N PRO A 260 -7.01 -2.90 3.37
CA PRO A 260 -6.91 -4.35 3.50
C PRO A 260 -7.98 -5.10 2.70
N LYS A 261 -7.64 -6.30 2.20
CA LYS A 261 -8.51 -7.14 1.36
C LYS A 261 -9.81 -7.51 2.09
N GLY A 262 -10.95 -7.35 1.42
CA GLY A 262 -12.28 -7.59 1.97
C GLY A 262 -12.91 -6.39 2.69
N LYS A 263 -12.27 -5.20 2.65
CA LYS A 263 -12.79 -3.93 3.20
C LYS A 263 -12.99 -2.86 2.10
N GLU A 264 -13.08 -3.26 0.84
CA GLU A 264 -13.19 -2.35 -0.31
C GLU A 264 -14.45 -1.47 -0.24
N THR A 265 -15.56 -2.03 0.26
CA THR A 265 -16.83 -1.34 0.54
C THR A 265 -16.83 -0.51 1.84
N THR A 266 -15.72 -0.53 2.58
CA THR A 266 -15.49 0.27 3.80
C THR A 266 -14.52 1.42 3.52
N THR A 267 -13.55 1.22 2.63
CA THR A 267 -12.52 2.22 2.28
C THR A 267 -12.85 3.01 1.00
N GLY A 268 -13.48 2.38 0.02
CA GLY A 268 -13.64 2.91 -1.34
C GLY A 268 -12.42 2.66 -2.26
N TYR A 269 -11.56 1.69 -1.93
CA TYR A 269 -10.34 1.35 -2.66
C TYR A 269 -10.11 -0.16 -2.72
N THR A 270 -9.32 -0.61 -3.70
CA THR A 270 -8.82 -1.99 -3.86
C THR A 270 -7.92 -2.46 -2.71
N TYR A 271 -7.48 -3.73 -2.71
CA TYR A 271 -6.48 -4.22 -1.74
C TYR A 271 -5.09 -3.70 -2.10
N GLU A 272 -4.47 -2.96 -1.18
CA GLU A 272 -3.16 -2.33 -1.38
C GLU A 272 -2.19 -2.73 -0.27
N PRO A 273 -1.55 -3.92 -0.33
CA PRO A 273 -0.58 -4.37 0.68
C PRO A 273 0.70 -3.51 0.77
N TRP A 274 0.90 -2.57 -0.17
CA TRP A 274 2.04 -1.66 -0.22
C TRP A 274 1.79 -0.31 0.48
N HIS A 275 0.53 0.14 0.58
CA HIS A 275 0.20 1.48 1.10
C HIS A 275 0.19 1.46 2.63
N LEU A 276 1.26 1.98 3.24
CA LEU A 276 1.36 2.17 4.68
C LEU A 276 0.86 3.56 5.06
N ARG A 277 -0.12 3.64 5.97
CA ARG A 277 -0.61 4.91 6.54
C ARG A 277 -0.17 5.04 8.00
N TYR A 278 0.56 6.11 8.33
CA TYR A 278 0.91 6.45 9.70
C TYR A 278 -0.29 7.04 10.45
N VAL A 279 -0.57 6.50 11.64
CA VAL A 279 -1.68 6.90 12.52
C VAL A 279 -1.29 7.08 13.99
N GLY A 280 -0.04 6.76 14.35
CA GLY A 280 0.41 6.71 15.76
C GLY A 280 0.44 5.27 16.30
N LYS A 281 1.27 5.03 17.33
CA LYS A 281 1.57 3.66 17.81
C LYS A 281 0.46 3.04 18.66
N GLU A 282 -0.31 3.84 19.41
CA GLU A 282 -1.40 3.33 20.23
C GLU A 282 -2.64 3.03 19.34
N GLU A 283 -2.81 3.83 18.30
CA GLU A 283 -3.89 3.81 17.34
C GLU A 283 -3.69 2.70 16.29
N ALA A 284 -2.49 2.54 15.75
CA ALA A 284 -2.19 1.45 14.81
C ALA A 284 -2.32 0.07 15.47
N GLU A 285 -1.87 -0.07 16.73
CA GLU A 285 -2.09 -1.26 17.56
C GLU A 285 -3.59 -1.53 17.74
N ALA A 286 -4.38 -0.51 18.12
CA ALA A 286 -5.81 -0.67 18.33
C ALA A 286 -6.57 -1.07 17.05
N ILE A 287 -6.18 -0.52 15.90
CA ILE A 287 -6.73 -0.87 14.57
C ILE A 287 -6.35 -2.30 14.19
N TYR A 288 -5.06 -2.65 14.29
CA TYR A 288 -4.54 -3.98 13.96
C TYR A 288 -5.14 -5.08 14.84
N SER A 289 -5.09 -4.93 16.16
CA SER A 289 -5.64 -5.92 17.12
C SER A 289 -7.16 -6.07 17.05
N SER A 290 -7.86 -5.22 16.27
CA SER A 290 -9.31 -5.29 16.04
C SER A 290 -9.73 -5.78 14.64
N ASP A 291 -8.79 -5.89 13.69
CA ASP A 291 -9.05 -6.22 12.27
C ASP A 291 -10.04 -5.25 11.58
N ILE A 292 -9.79 -3.94 11.79
CA ILE A 292 -10.62 -2.83 11.27
C ILE A 292 -9.82 -1.86 10.39
N THR A 293 -10.52 -0.96 9.68
CA THR A 293 -9.92 0.16 8.94
C THR A 293 -9.90 1.45 9.77
N LEU A 294 -9.28 2.51 9.23
CA LEU A 294 -9.30 3.84 9.83
C LEU A 294 -10.72 4.44 9.86
N GLU A 295 -11.56 4.16 8.86
CA GLU A 295 -12.97 4.54 8.85
C GLU A 295 -13.74 3.90 10.02
N GLU A 296 -13.64 2.58 10.18
CA GLU A 296 -14.29 1.84 11.27
C GLU A 296 -13.80 2.30 12.65
N TYR A 297 -12.50 2.58 12.80
CA TYR A 297 -11.90 3.08 14.04
C TYR A 297 -12.41 4.47 14.44
N LEU A 298 -12.56 5.38 13.46
CA LEU A 298 -13.09 6.73 13.68
C LEU A 298 -14.63 6.78 13.71
N GLY A 299 -15.31 5.65 13.51
CA GLY A 299 -16.78 5.58 13.44
C GLY A 299 -17.36 6.30 12.22
N PHE A 300 -16.61 6.37 11.12
CA PHE A 300 -17.05 6.97 9.87
C PHE A 300 -17.87 5.98 9.03
N GLU A 301 -19.07 6.40 8.63
CA GLU A 301 -19.89 5.72 7.62
C GLU A 301 -20.04 6.67 6.42
N TYR A 302 -19.80 6.16 5.20
CA TYR A 302 -20.04 6.88 3.95
C TYR A 302 -21.53 7.18 3.77
N SER A 303 -21.85 8.36 3.20
CA SER A 303 -23.24 8.78 2.99
C SER A 303 -23.97 8.01 1.88
N ARG A 304 -23.22 7.40 0.96
CA ARG A 304 -23.68 6.48 -0.09
C ARG A 304 -23.05 5.10 0.11
N ARG A 305 -23.68 4.05 -0.41
CA ARG A 305 -23.15 2.66 -0.32
C ARG A 305 -22.31 2.24 -1.52
N ASP A 306 -22.56 2.86 -2.67
CA ASP A 306 -22.02 2.45 -3.96
C ASP A 306 -20.69 3.19 -4.22
N ILE A 307 -19.76 3.09 -3.27
CA ILE A 307 -18.44 3.78 -3.27
C ILE A 307 -17.36 3.03 -4.06
N TYR A 308 -17.69 1.86 -4.61
CA TYR A 308 -16.82 0.89 -5.27
C TYR A 308 -17.64 0.14 -6.36
#